data_AF-A0AAP0BD01-F1
#
_entry.id   AF-A0AAP0BD01-F1
#
_cell.length_a   1.000
_cell.length_b   1.000
_cell.length_c   1.000
_cell.angle_alpha   90.00
_cell.angle_beta   90.00
_cell.angle_gamma   90.00
#
_symmetry.space_group_name_H-M   'P 1'
#
loop_
_entity.id
_entity.type
_entity.pdbx_description
1 polymer ?
#
loop_
_entity_poly.entity_id
_entity_poly.type
_entity_poly.pdbx_seq_one_letter_code
_entity_poly.pdbx_strand_id
1 'polypeptide(L)'
;MFGSILAYITLRLLDQNAEGGAMQKGRNWILAHGGVTYITLWWKFLLSILGLFNWYGNNPLPPKILLFPCAFPIHPGQMWCHCRMVYIPMSYLYGKRFVGPIIETDLPLRKELYIVPYDEIDWNLARNLCAMSFPFYPHPLTFICVRLHIRKIVVVTISSRAVDGDTWSHRQGCRSPMNPA
;
A
#
# COMPACT_ATOMS: atom_id res chain seq x y z
N MET A 1 5.79 -2.14 -15.41
CA MET A 1 5.28 -2.70 -14.12
C MET A 1 4.09 -1.92 -13.61
N PHE A 2 4.29 -0.69 -13.10
CA PHE A 2 3.24 0.17 -12.58
C PHE A 2 2.02 0.32 -13.52
N GLY A 3 2.23 0.81 -14.74
CA GLY A 3 1.12 1.06 -15.68
C GLY A 3 0.34 -0.20 -16.04
N SER A 4 1.03 -1.33 -16.18
CA SER A 4 0.39 -2.64 -16.47
C SER A 4 -0.52 -3.08 -15.34
N ILE A 5 -0.08 -2.96 -14.08
CA ILE A 5 -0.87 -3.32 -12.90
C ILE A 5 -2.10 -2.41 -12.79
N LEU A 6 -1.93 -1.10 -12.93
CA LEU A 6 -3.07 -0.20 -12.89
C LEU A 6 -4.06 -0.45 -14.02
N ALA A 7 -3.58 -0.58 -15.26
CA ALA A 7 -4.45 -0.84 -16.39
C ALA A 7 -5.26 -2.12 -16.18
N TYR A 8 -4.62 -3.17 -15.66
CA TYR A 8 -5.31 -4.41 -15.30
C TYR A 8 -6.37 -4.20 -14.22
N ILE A 9 -6.01 -3.55 -13.10
CA ILE A 9 -6.95 -3.27 -12.01
C ILE A 9 -8.13 -2.42 -12.50
N THR A 10 -7.86 -1.34 -13.25
CA THR A 10 -8.90 -0.49 -13.81
C THR A 10 -9.84 -1.26 -14.72
N LEU A 11 -9.31 -2.15 -15.59
CA LEU A 11 -10.15 -2.99 -16.43
C LEU A 11 -11.00 -3.97 -15.60
N ARG A 12 -10.45 -4.55 -14.54
CA ARG A 12 -11.22 -5.41 -13.61
C ARG A 12 -12.28 -4.63 -12.84
N LEU A 13 -12.03 -3.37 -12.48
CA LEU A 13 -13.03 -2.48 -11.86
C LEU A 13 -14.13 -2.07 -12.84
N LEU A 14 -13.85 -2.05 -14.14
CA LEU A 14 -14.82 -1.86 -15.22
C LEU A 14 -15.54 -3.17 -15.62
N ASP A 15 -15.44 -4.20 -14.78
CA ASP A 15 -16.06 -5.51 -14.96
C ASP A 15 -15.57 -6.29 -16.21
N GLN A 16 -14.38 -5.97 -16.71
CA GLN A 16 -13.75 -6.77 -17.77
C GLN A 16 -13.39 -8.17 -17.23
N ASN A 17 -13.74 -9.21 -17.98
CA ASN A 17 -13.41 -10.59 -17.62
C ASN A 17 -11.88 -10.79 -17.55
N ALA A 18 -11.40 -11.47 -16.51
CA ALA A 18 -9.99 -11.81 -16.32
C ALA A 18 -9.47 -12.80 -17.37
N GLU A 19 -10.37 -13.59 -17.95
CA GLU A 19 -10.04 -14.66 -18.89
C GLU A 19 -10.07 -14.17 -20.35
N GLY A 20 -9.02 -14.55 -21.10
CA GLY A 20 -8.91 -14.33 -22.54
C GLY A 20 -8.12 -13.08 -22.98
N GLY A 21 -7.60 -13.17 -24.21
CA GLY A 21 -7.06 -12.05 -24.98
C GLY A 21 -5.97 -11.23 -24.27
N ALA A 22 -6.22 -9.92 -24.16
CA ALA A 22 -5.27 -8.96 -23.58
C ALA A 22 -5.17 -9.06 -22.06
N MET A 23 -6.24 -9.44 -21.36
CA MET A 23 -6.26 -9.55 -19.89
C MET A 23 -5.36 -10.66 -19.41
N GLN A 24 -5.47 -11.86 -20.01
CA GLN A 24 -4.60 -12.98 -19.67
C GLN A 24 -3.12 -12.67 -19.96
N LYS A 25 -2.82 -12.02 -21.10
CA LYS A 25 -1.46 -11.57 -21.43
C LYS A 25 -0.93 -10.56 -20.40
N GLY A 26 -1.76 -9.59 -20.00
CA GLY A 26 -1.42 -8.61 -18.98
C GLY A 26 -1.12 -9.25 -17.63
N ARG A 27 -2.00 -10.15 -17.16
CA ARG A 27 -1.82 -10.91 -15.92
C ARG A 27 -0.52 -11.72 -15.94
N ASN A 28 -0.28 -12.48 -17.00
CA ASN A 28 0.92 -13.31 -17.13
C ASN A 28 2.19 -12.46 -17.14
N TRP A 29 2.16 -11.32 -17.82
CA TRP A 29 3.28 -10.38 -17.82
C TRP A 29 3.54 -9.82 -16.41
N ILE A 30 2.49 -9.42 -15.67
CA ILE A 30 2.61 -8.93 -14.29
C ILE A 30 3.23 -9.99 -13.38
N LEU A 31 2.73 -11.23 -13.44
CA LEU A 31 3.23 -12.34 -12.62
C LEU A 31 4.68 -12.69 -12.97
N ALA A 32 5.05 -12.70 -14.26
CA ALA A 32 6.42 -12.94 -14.70
C ALA A 32 7.43 -11.89 -14.19
N HIS A 33 6.97 -10.69 -13.80
CA HIS A 33 7.80 -9.60 -13.31
C HIS A 33 7.72 -9.40 -11.79
N GLY A 34 7.29 -10.41 -11.04
CA GLY A 34 7.26 -10.40 -9.57
C GLY A 34 5.90 -10.05 -8.95
N GLY A 35 4.87 -9.77 -9.76
CA GLY A 35 3.54 -9.43 -9.26
C GLY A 35 3.47 -8.08 -8.52
N VAL A 36 2.37 -7.84 -7.80
CA VAL A 36 2.12 -6.53 -7.15
C VAL A 36 3.17 -6.16 -6.11
N THR A 37 3.85 -7.13 -5.49
CA THR A 37 4.86 -6.87 -4.45
C THR A 37 6.03 -6.01 -4.96
N TYR A 38 6.33 -6.03 -6.26
CA TYR A 38 7.38 -5.25 -6.92
C TYR A 38 6.92 -3.89 -7.47
N ILE A 39 5.68 -3.47 -7.19
CA ILE A 39 5.21 -2.14 -7.59
C ILE A 39 5.99 -1.03 -6.85
N THR A 40 6.05 0.16 -7.42
CA THR A 40 6.78 1.30 -6.83
C THR A 40 6.08 1.84 -5.57
N LEU A 41 6.85 2.48 -4.68
CA LEU A 41 6.42 2.83 -3.33
C LEU A 41 5.12 3.65 -3.26
N TRP A 42 4.99 4.65 -4.13
CA TRP A 42 3.83 5.52 -4.17
C TRP A 42 2.54 4.76 -4.54
N TRP A 43 2.69 3.73 -5.34
CA TRP A 43 1.59 2.93 -5.83
C TRP A 43 1.23 1.79 -4.88
N LYS A 44 2.17 1.29 -4.06
CA LYS A 44 1.84 0.45 -2.89
C LYS A 44 0.86 1.16 -1.97
N PHE A 45 1.06 2.45 -1.75
CA PHE A 45 0.20 3.27 -0.90
C PHE A 45 -1.21 3.37 -1.49
N LEU A 46 -1.33 3.67 -2.79
CA LEU A 46 -2.63 3.75 -3.47
C LEU A 46 -3.37 2.41 -3.50
N LEU A 47 -2.65 1.30 -3.74
CA LEU A 47 -3.24 -0.03 -3.65
C LEU A 47 -3.67 -0.41 -2.23
N SER A 48 -3.05 0.18 -1.20
CA SER A 48 -3.47 -0.04 0.19
C SER A 48 -4.75 0.70 0.53
N ILE A 49 -4.96 1.88 -0.06
CA ILE A 49 -6.24 2.57 0.00
C ILE A 49 -7.33 1.75 -0.69
N LEU A 50 -7.03 1.15 -1.84
CA LEU A 50 -7.96 0.25 -2.54
C LEU A 50 -8.13 -1.11 -1.83
N GLY A 51 -7.44 -1.38 -0.73
CA GLY A 51 -7.51 -2.66 -0.03
C GLY A 51 -6.84 -3.81 -0.77
N LEU A 52 -6.14 -3.57 -1.88
CA LEU A 52 -5.43 -4.61 -2.64
C LEU A 52 -4.04 -4.90 -2.09
N PHE A 53 -3.49 -4.06 -1.21
CA PHE A 53 -2.15 -4.20 -0.63
C PHE A 53 -2.17 -3.93 0.87
N ASN A 54 -1.40 -4.67 1.67
CA ASN A 54 -1.41 -4.47 3.11
C ASN A 54 -0.59 -3.21 3.48
N TRP A 55 -1.14 -2.39 4.37
CA TRP A 55 -0.47 -1.23 4.94
C TRP A 55 0.91 -1.51 5.54
N TYR A 56 1.15 -2.71 6.07
CA TYR A 56 2.47 -3.14 6.57
C TYR A 56 3.53 -3.18 5.47
N GLY A 57 3.13 -3.43 4.22
CA GLY A 57 4.04 -3.41 3.07
C GLY A 57 4.43 -2.01 2.60
N ASN A 58 3.90 -0.95 3.20
CA ASN A 58 4.31 0.42 2.88
C ASN A 58 5.44 0.90 3.78
N ASN A 59 6.24 1.82 3.25
CA ASN A 59 7.14 2.60 4.07
C ASN A 59 6.37 3.50 5.02
N PRO A 60 6.85 3.65 6.27
CA PRO A 60 6.19 4.52 7.23
C PRO A 60 6.19 5.97 6.75
N LEU A 61 5.00 6.56 6.73
CA LEU A 61 4.76 7.99 6.51
C LEU A 61 4.16 8.58 7.79
N PRO A 62 4.95 8.75 8.86
CA PRO A 62 4.40 9.16 10.16
C PRO A 62 3.91 10.61 10.10
N PRO A 63 2.61 10.88 10.35
CA PRO A 63 2.07 12.24 10.33
C PRO A 63 2.68 13.12 11.44
N LYS A 64 3.28 12.51 12.47
CA LYS A 64 3.97 13.20 13.57
C LYS A 64 5.14 14.06 13.12
N ILE A 65 5.69 13.86 11.91
CA ILE A 65 6.77 14.72 11.39
C ILE A 65 6.30 16.18 11.26
N LEU A 66 4.99 16.39 11.06
CA LEU A 66 4.36 17.72 11.03
C LEU A 66 4.39 18.47 12.36
N LEU A 67 4.67 17.78 13.48
CA LEU A 67 4.77 18.39 14.81
C LEU A 67 6.19 18.85 15.15
N PHE A 68 7.20 18.50 14.33
CA PHE A 68 8.55 18.96 14.58
C PHE A 68 8.72 20.45 14.25
N PRO A 69 9.67 21.14 14.90
CA PRO A 69 10.00 22.52 14.55
C PRO A 69 10.36 22.66 13.06
N CYS A 70 9.99 23.79 12.45
CA CYS A 70 10.26 24.08 11.03
C CYS A 70 11.75 24.03 10.65
N ALA A 71 12.66 24.17 11.63
CA ALA A 71 14.11 24.09 11.43
C ALA A 71 14.62 22.65 11.24
N PHE A 72 13.80 21.63 11.52
CA PHE A 72 14.19 20.23 11.38
C PHE A 72 14.31 19.85 9.88
N PRO A 73 15.40 19.18 9.43
CA PRO A 73 15.71 18.98 8.01
C PRO A 73 14.72 18.09 7.23
N ILE A 74 13.79 17.44 7.92
CA ILE A 74 12.75 16.57 7.33
C ILE A 74 11.36 17.21 7.50
N HIS A 75 11.29 18.44 8.02
CA HIS A 75 10.02 19.11 8.21
C HIS A 75 9.35 19.38 6.85
N PRO A 76 8.06 19.02 6.65
CA PRO A 76 7.38 19.18 5.38
C PRO A 76 7.34 20.63 4.86
N GLY A 77 7.49 21.62 5.75
CA GLY A 77 7.64 23.03 5.40
C GLY A 77 8.90 23.36 4.57
N GLN A 78 9.95 22.54 4.66
CA GLN A 78 11.19 22.68 3.88
C GLN A 78 11.18 21.86 2.58
N MET A 79 10.17 21.01 2.37
CA MET A 79 10.06 20.18 1.17
C MET A 79 9.55 21.01 -0.02
N TRP A 80 9.87 20.55 -1.23
CA TRP A 80 9.29 21.10 -2.46
C TRP A 80 7.75 21.09 -2.37
N CYS A 81 7.11 22.16 -2.85
CA CYS A 81 5.68 22.40 -2.66
C CYS A 81 4.80 21.24 -3.13
N HIS A 82 5.13 20.62 -4.28
CA HIS A 82 4.42 19.45 -4.79
C HIS A 82 4.58 18.23 -3.89
N CYS A 83 5.80 17.97 -3.39
CA CYS A 83 6.02 16.90 -2.42
C CYS A 83 5.18 17.12 -1.15
N ARG A 84 5.14 18.35 -0.64
CA ARG A 84 4.33 18.70 0.54
C ARG A 84 2.85 18.42 0.32
N MET A 85 2.30 18.86 -0.81
CA MET A 85 0.88 18.67 -1.15
C MET A 85 0.48 17.18 -1.25
N VAL A 86 1.41 16.31 -1.64
CA VAL A 86 1.15 14.86 -1.75
C VAL A 86 1.39 14.15 -0.42
N TYR A 87 2.51 14.39 0.25
CA TYR A 87 2.91 13.60 1.43
C TYR A 87 2.11 13.92 2.70
N ILE A 88 1.59 15.14 2.84
CA ILE A 88 0.72 15.50 3.97
C ILE A 88 -0.54 14.63 4.01
N PRO A 89 -1.42 14.62 2.98
CA PRO A 89 -2.62 13.79 3.01
C PRO A 89 -2.27 12.29 3.05
N MET A 90 -1.18 11.88 2.40
CA MET A 90 -0.72 10.49 2.50
C MET A 90 -0.36 10.07 3.92
N SER A 91 0.33 10.93 4.67
CA SER A 91 0.69 10.66 6.07
C SER A 91 -0.54 10.53 6.98
N TYR A 92 -1.58 11.34 6.72
CA TYR A 92 -2.85 11.26 7.45
C TYR A 92 -3.55 9.92 7.21
N LEU A 93 -3.72 9.55 5.93
CA LEU A 93 -4.33 8.28 5.53
C LEU A 93 -3.52 7.06 6.01
N TYR A 94 -2.18 7.15 5.97
CA TYR A 94 -1.29 6.13 6.54
C TYR A 94 -1.52 5.98 8.05
N GLY A 95 -1.61 7.10 8.77
CA GLY A 95 -1.86 7.11 10.22
C GLY A 95 -3.24 6.53 10.59
N LYS A 96 -4.25 6.72 9.74
CA LYS A 96 -5.60 6.15 9.90
C LYS A 96 -5.74 4.73 9.36
N ARG A 97 -4.76 4.22 8.61
CA ARG A 97 -4.85 2.93 7.89
C ARG A 97 -6.13 2.85 7.05
N PHE A 98 -6.46 3.95 6.38
CA PHE A 98 -7.71 4.05 5.63
C PHE A 98 -7.76 3.02 4.51
N VAL A 99 -8.89 2.32 4.39
CA VAL A 99 -9.17 1.43 3.27
C VAL A 99 -10.54 1.85 2.74
N GLY A 100 -10.66 1.97 1.42
CA GLY A 100 -11.92 2.24 0.75
C GLY A 100 -12.92 1.10 0.98
N PRO A 101 -14.19 1.30 0.59
CA PRO A 101 -15.18 0.24 0.62
C PRO A 101 -14.67 -0.96 -0.19
N ILE A 102 -14.63 -2.14 0.44
CA ILE A 102 -14.20 -3.37 -0.25
C ILE A 102 -15.24 -3.69 -1.32
N ILE A 103 -14.79 -3.73 -2.57
CA ILE A 103 -15.61 -4.08 -3.73
C ILE A 103 -15.52 -5.59 -3.91
N GLU A 104 -16.57 -6.22 -4.44
CA GLU A 104 -16.59 -7.67 -4.71
C GLU A 104 -15.44 -8.13 -5.63
N THR A 105 -14.92 -7.21 -6.45
CA THR A 105 -13.78 -7.42 -7.35
C THR A 105 -12.42 -7.44 -6.65
N ASP A 106 -12.31 -7.02 -5.39
CA ASP A 106 -11.03 -6.94 -4.67
C ASP A 106 -10.48 -8.32 -4.30
N LEU A 107 -11.34 -9.26 -3.91
CA LEU A 107 -10.94 -10.61 -3.51
C LEU A 107 -10.37 -11.43 -4.68
N PRO A 108 -11.00 -11.44 -5.88
CA PRO A 108 -10.40 -12.02 -7.08
C PRO A 108 -9.05 -11.39 -7.44
N LEU A 109 -8.94 -10.05 -7.39
CA LEU A 109 -7.70 -9.34 -7.73
C LEU A 109 -6.51 -9.76 -6.85
N ARG A 110 -6.74 -10.00 -5.55
CA ARG A 110 -5.70 -10.50 -4.63
C ARG A 110 -5.23 -11.91 -4.98
N LYS A 111 -6.04 -12.73 -5.66
CA LYS A 111 -5.65 -14.06 -6.15
C LYS A 111 -4.98 -13.99 -7.52
N GLU A 112 -5.39 -13.05 -8.36
CA GLU A 112 -4.94 -12.92 -9.75
C GLU A 112 -3.54 -12.28 -9.88
N LEU A 113 -3.18 -11.35 -8.99
CA LEU A 113 -2.04 -10.46 -9.19
C LEU A 113 -0.81 -10.76 -8.31
N TYR A 114 -0.93 -11.72 -7.40
CA TYR A 114 0.14 -12.11 -6.47
C TYR A 114 0.68 -13.50 -6.83
N ILE A 115 2.00 -13.66 -6.73
CA ILE A 115 2.68 -14.95 -6.96
C ILE A 115 2.49 -15.88 -5.76
N VAL A 116 2.59 -15.31 -4.56
CA VAL A 116 2.40 -15.99 -3.27
C VAL A 116 0.98 -15.67 -2.79
N PRO A 117 0.26 -16.62 -2.17
CA PRO A 117 -1.05 -16.35 -1.57
C PRO A 117 -1.01 -15.11 -0.68
N TYR A 118 -2.02 -14.23 -0.80
CA TYR A 118 -2.03 -12.91 -0.15
C TYR A 118 -1.74 -12.95 1.36
N ASP A 119 -2.24 -13.99 2.03
CA ASP A 119 -2.12 -14.18 3.48
C ASP A 119 -0.74 -14.67 3.92
N GLU A 120 0.05 -15.24 3.01
CA GLU A 120 1.39 -15.77 3.25
C GLU A 120 2.51 -14.76 2.89
N ILE A 121 2.15 -13.59 2.36
CA ILE A 121 3.12 -12.58 1.94
C ILE A 121 3.81 -11.96 3.17
N ASP A 122 5.14 -12.05 3.21
CA ASP A 122 5.93 -11.22 4.12
C ASP A 122 5.92 -9.76 3.66
N TRP A 123 4.97 -9.00 4.21
CA TRP A 123 4.82 -7.58 3.94
C TRP A 123 6.03 -6.74 4.38
N ASN A 124 6.79 -7.17 5.39
CA ASN A 124 7.98 -6.42 5.80
C ASN A 124 9.09 -6.48 4.76
N LEU A 125 9.23 -7.62 4.10
CA LEU A 125 10.16 -7.82 2.98
C LEU A 125 9.63 -7.13 1.72
N ALA A 126 8.33 -7.31 1.42
CA ALA A 126 7.66 -6.69 0.27
C ALA A 126 7.81 -5.16 0.25
N ARG A 127 7.95 -4.51 1.41
CA ARG A 127 8.19 -3.07 1.53
C ARG A 127 9.39 -2.57 0.71
N ASN A 128 10.45 -3.36 0.64
CA ASN A 128 11.69 -3.01 -0.04
C ASN A 128 11.75 -3.46 -1.49
N LEU A 129 10.84 -4.34 -1.91
CA LEU A 129 10.82 -4.85 -3.28
C LEU A 129 10.39 -3.75 -4.25
N CYS A 130 11.09 -3.62 -5.36
CA CYS A 130 10.75 -2.70 -6.44
C CYS A 130 11.24 -3.32 -7.74
N ALA A 131 10.44 -3.20 -8.81
CA ALA A 131 10.82 -3.71 -10.12
C ALA A 131 12.14 -3.08 -10.58
N MET A 132 13.05 -3.93 -11.09
CA MET A 132 14.43 -3.62 -11.45
C MET A 132 14.54 -2.54 -12.55
N SER A 133 13.46 -2.33 -13.31
CA SER A 133 13.39 -1.34 -14.40
C SER A 133 13.22 0.11 -13.93
N PHE A 134 13.02 0.35 -12.62
CA PHE A 134 13.07 1.70 -12.06
C PHE A 134 14.46 1.96 -11.48
N PRO A 135 15.07 3.14 -11.73
CA PRO A 135 16.35 3.47 -11.13
C PRO A 135 16.22 3.37 -9.61
N PHE A 136 16.90 2.38 -9.03
CA PHE A 136 17.11 2.31 -7.60
C PHE A 136 17.99 3.51 -7.25
N TYR A 137 17.38 4.61 -6.80
CA TYR A 137 18.15 5.66 -6.14
C TYR A 137 18.55 5.09 -4.78
N PRO A 138 19.83 4.71 -4.58
CA PRO A 138 20.25 4.24 -3.27
C PRO A 138 19.93 5.35 -2.28
N HIS A 139 19.14 5.01 -1.27
CA HIS A 139 18.81 5.95 -0.22
C HIS A 139 20.13 6.47 0.38
N PRO A 140 20.31 7.80 0.50
CA PRO A 140 21.44 8.35 1.24
C PRO A 140 21.50 7.72 2.63
N LEU A 141 22.70 7.49 3.16
CA LEU A 141 22.89 6.84 4.48
C LEU A 141 22.06 7.51 5.59
N THR A 142 21.89 8.83 5.52
CA THR A 142 21.00 9.61 6.39
C THR A 142 19.55 9.13 6.33
N PHE A 143 19.03 8.89 5.13
CA PHE A 143 17.67 8.41 4.91
C PHE A 143 17.49 6.97 5.40
N ILE A 144 18.53 6.13 5.31
CA ILE A 144 18.53 4.77 5.85
C ILE A 144 18.47 4.80 7.38
N CYS A 145 19.33 5.61 8.04
CA CYS A 145 19.35 5.74 9.49
C CYS A 145 18.03 6.28 10.04
N VAL A 146 17.47 7.32 9.41
CA VAL A 146 16.15 7.86 9.74
C VAL A 146 15.06 6.80 9.57
N ARG A 147 15.09 6.02 8.48
CA ARG A 147 14.12 4.95 8.23
C ARG A 147 14.21 3.83 9.26
N LEU A 148 15.41 3.43 9.70
CA LEU A 148 15.61 2.44 10.76
C LEU A 148 15.15 2.96 12.13
N HIS A 149 15.37 4.23 12.42
CA HIS A 149 14.91 4.86 13.66
C HIS A 149 13.38 5.02 13.69
N ILE A 150 12.78 5.49 12.58
CA ILE A 150 11.33 5.55 12.40
C ILE A 150 10.73 4.14 12.51
N ARG A 151 11.37 3.10 11.97
CA ARG A 151 10.92 1.71 12.13
C ARG A 151 10.80 1.31 13.60
N LYS A 152 11.81 1.58 14.44
CA LYS A 152 11.75 1.26 15.87
C LYS A 152 10.60 2.00 16.55
N ILE A 153 10.42 3.29 16.27
CA ILE A 153 9.34 4.09 16.87
C ILE A 153 7.95 3.61 16.40
N VAL A 154 7.80 3.33 15.11
CA VAL A 154 6.52 2.93 14.50
C VAL A 154 6.15 1.50 14.90
N VAL A 155 7.08 0.54 14.92
CA VAL A 155 6.80 -0.83 15.37
C VAL A 155 6.43 -0.83 16.86
N VAL A 156 7.14 -0.09 17.70
CA VAL A 156 6.84 0.02 19.14
C VAL A 156 5.49 0.71 19.40
N THR A 157 5.16 1.77 18.64
CA THR A 157 3.89 2.50 18.80
C THR A 157 2.69 1.79 18.16
N ILE A 158 2.90 0.96 17.14
CA ILE A 158 1.84 0.17 16.49
C ILE A 158 1.57 -1.11 17.27
N SER A 159 2.60 -1.80 17.79
CA SER A 159 2.43 -2.99 18.61
C SER A 159 1.61 -2.70 19.88
N SER A 160 1.73 -1.50 20.46
CA SER A 160 0.92 -1.09 21.62
C SER A 160 -0.53 -0.74 21.27
N ARG A 161 -0.85 -0.42 20.01
CA ARG A 161 -2.24 -0.21 19.53
C ARG A 161 -2.88 -1.46 18.92
N ALA A 162 -2.09 -2.43 18.47
CA ALA A 162 -2.61 -3.71 17.97
C ALA A 162 -3.26 -4.52 19.10
N VAL A 163 -2.77 -4.39 20.34
CA VAL A 163 -3.37 -5.02 21.53
C VAL A 163 -4.76 -4.44 21.87
N ASP A 164 -5.07 -3.21 21.43
CA ASP A 164 -6.39 -2.58 21.64
C ASP A 164 -7.33 -2.73 20.42
N GLY A 165 -6.92 -3.48 19.39
CA GLY A 165 -7.49 -3.38 18.04
C GLY A 165 -7.77 -4.69 17.32
N ASP A 166 -7.97 -5.80 18.05
CA ASP A 166 -8.42 -7.11 17.53
C ASP A 166 -9.85 -7.07 16.93
N THR A 167 -10.05 -6.22 15.92
CA THR A 167 -11.31 -6.09 15.16
C THR A 167 -11.13 -6.40 13.68
N TRP A 168 -9.93 -6.81 13.24
CA TRP A 168 -9.66 -7.09 11.83
C TRP A 168 -10.03 -8.51 11.38
N SER A 169 -10.11 -9.48 12.28
CA SER A 169 -10.55 -10.86 11.98
C SER A 169 -12.07 -11.07 12.08
N HIS A 170 -12.82 -10.18 12.73
CA HIS A 170 -14.24 -10.41 13.06
C HIS A 170 -15.27 -9.76 12.13
N ARG A 171 -14.86 -9.05 11.08
CA ARG A 171 -15.80 -8.43 10.11
C ARG A 171 -16.06 -9.27 8.85
N GLN A 172 -15.93 -10.61 8.95
CA GLN A 172 -16.25 -11.55 7.86
C GLN A 172 -17.65 -12.19 7.93
N GLY A 173 -18.50 -11.87 8.90
CA GLY A 173 -19.84 -12.46 8.94
C GLY A 173 -20.85 -11.63 9.71
N CYS A 174 -21.72 -10.94 8.97
CA CYS A 174 -23.11 -10.59 9.28
C CYS A 174 -23.50 -9.30 8.54
N ARG A 175 -24.05 -9.45 7.32
CA ARG A 175 -25.05 -8.49 6.82
C ARG A 175 -26.40 -8.98 7.32
N SER A 176 -27.07 -8.22 8.18
CA SER A 176 -28.52 -8.34 8.33
C SER A 176 -29.20 -7.69 7.12
N PRO A 177 -30.29 -8.24 6.58
CA PRO A 177 -30.99 -7.65 5.46
C PRO A 177 -31.76 -6.41 5.93
N MET A 178 -31.42 -5.22 5.41
CA MET A 178 -32.33 -4.09 5.46
C MET A 178 -33.42 -4.33 4.42
N ASN A 179 -34.61 -4.64 4.92
CA ASN A 179 -35.85 -4.68 4.16
C ASN A 179 -36.29 -3.24 3.85
N PRO A 180 -36.80 -2.92 2.64
CA PRO A 180 -37.31 -1.59 2.35
C PRO A 180 -38.75 -1.44 2.85
N ALA A 181 -39.03 -0.34 3.54
CA ALA A 181 -40.35 0.27 3.68
C ALA A 181 -40.18 1.79 3.66
#